data_AF-A0A5B8LWF8-F1
#
_entry.id   AF-A0A5B8LWF8-F1
#
_cell.length_a   1.000
_cell.length_b   1.000
_cell.length_c   1.000
_cell.angle_alpha   90.00
_cell.angle_beta   90.00
_cell.angle_gamma   90.00
#
_symmetry.space_group_name_H-M   'P 1'
#
loop_
_entity.id
_entity.type
_entity.pdbx_description
1 polymer ?
#
loop_
_entity_poly.entity_id
_entity_poly.type
_entity_poly.pdbx_seq_one_letter_code
_entity_poly.pdbx_strand_id
1 'polypeptide(L)'
;MTDRGTRPEPIRFSFGDSPELADSLLALVLAGRKTATCGALRDYGAAGEPMPVVGRRDIVLNGAGEEAAVIETLSVETRQFDAISPDFTDREGEGDYAAWRAGHEAYFARNGGFSPDMDIVCETFRLVTVLPAGRPVYNQVATPIFIVTDIESDGPTPLHNSMLSFASVAIEADGTRHGSFEAQLLQRSDRITNEQTMEWWQTQPEAWAATTANAEDPATVMPLYADWVENLPGPKVFVAAPMIFDGLWMDHYLDEYAGTRVLSGPFKQRQIFRGGGICLYTMAGTLRGAPYLDWGMSKLPAEFYGHIAHTHKAIDDAEGFANVLVELFKISRALPPISGSKSDFR
;
A
#
# COMPACT_ATOMS: atom_id res chain seq x y z
N MET A 1 5.70 10.47 30.19
CA MET A 1 6.81 10.86 29.31
C MET A 1 7.64 9.61 29.07
N THR A 2 7.33 8.87 28.01
CA THR A 2 8.17 7.75 27.57
C THR A 2 9.44 8.33 26.95
N ASP A 3 10.57 7.83 27.42
CA ASP A 3 11.91 8.09 26.89
C ASP A 3 11.90 7.85 25.37
N ARG A 4 11.83 8.93 24.57
CA ARG A 4 12.15 8.86 23.15
C ARG A 4 13.66 8.79 23.07
N GLY A 5 14.22 7.62 23.34
CA GLY A 5 15.65 7.36 23.21
C GLY A 5 16.15 7.96 21.91
N THR A 6 17.21 8.76 22.00
CA THR A 6 17.83 9.41 20.84
C THR A 6 18.12 8.35 19.79
N ARG A 7 17.41 8.42 18.66
CA ARG A 7 17.63 7.51 17.54
C ARG A 7 19.10 7.59 17.09
N PRO A 8 19.74 6.47 16.72
CA PRO A 8 21.09 6.49 16.19
C PRO A 8 21.19 7.44 14.98
N GLU A 9 22.32 8.12 14.83
CA GLU A 9 22.54 9.03 13.69
C GLU A 9 22.49 8.26 12.37
N PRO A 10 21.80 8.79 11.34
CA PRO A 10 21.67 8.12 10.05
C PRO A 10 22.99 8.11 9.29
N ILE A 11 23.30 7.02 8.60
CA ILE A 11 24.37 6.98 7.61
C ILE A 11 23.83 7.13 6.18
N ARG A 12 24.72 7.49 5.25
CA ARG A 12 24.43 7.56 3.82
C ARG A 12 25.24 6.48 3.12
N PHE A 13 24.58 5.68 2.29
CA PHE A 13 25.25 4.62 1.54
C PHE A 13 24.52 4.34 0.23
N SER A 14 25.21 3.69 -0.71
CA SER A 14 24.62 3.11 -1.92
C SER A 14 24.69 1.59 -1.80
N PHE A 15 23.72 0.89 -2.38
CA PHE A 15 23.85 -0.56 -2.56
C PHE A 15 24.84 -0.89 -3.69
N GLY A 16 25.56 -1.99 -3.56
CA GLY A 16 26.50 -2.44 -4.58
C GLY A 16 27.76 -1.58 -4.72
N ASP A 17 28.58 -1.90 -5.72
CA ASP A 17 29.92 -1.34 -5.94
C ASP A 17 30.06 -0.54 -7.25
N SER A 18 28.94 -0.28 -7.95
CA SER A 18 28.90 0.57 -9.14
C SER A 18 27.62 1.41 -9.18
N PRO A 19 27.61 2.55 -9.90
CA PRO A 19 26.40 3.35 -10.11
C PRO A 19 25.21 2.55 -10.65
N GLU A 20 25.45 1.68 -11.63
CA GLU A 20 24.42 0.87 -12.28
C GLU A 20 23.84 -0.17 -11.30
N LEU A 21 24.70 -0.80 -10.50
CA LEU A 21 24.27 -1.74 -9.49
C LEU A 21 23.46 -1.03 -8.39
N ALA A 22 23.92 0.14 -7.94
CA ALA A 22 23.20 0.97 -6.97
C ALA A 22 21.79 1.32 -7.44
N ASP A 23 21.63 1.76 -8.69
CA ASP A 23 20.32 2.07 -9.25
C ASP A 23 19.42 0.83 -9.35
N SER A 24 19.96 -0.32 -9.79
CA SER A 24 19.18 -1.56 -9.90
C SER A 24 18.72 -2.08 -8.53
N LEU A 25 19.57 -2.03 -7.51
CA LEU A 25 19.25 -2.50 -6.15
C LEU A 25 18.30 -1.52 -5.45
N LEU A 26 18.50 -0.21 -5.63
CA LEU A 26 17.54 0.79 -5.18
C LEU A 26 16.16 0.57 -5.82
N ALA A 27 16.08 0.23 -7.10
CA ALA A 27 14.81 -0.07 -7.75
C ALA A 27 14.08 -1.25 -7.10
N LEU A 28 14.80 -2.29 -6.66
CA LEU A 28 14.22 -3.41 -5.90
C LEU A 28 13.70 -2.98 -4.52
N VAL A 29 14.42 -2.08 -3.83
CA VAL A 29 13.96 -1.50 -2.56
C VAL A 29 12.68 -0.68 -2.76
N LEU A 30 12.67 0.17 -3.78
CA LEU A 30 11.52 1.02 -4.11
C LEU A 30 10.30 0.22 -4.59
N ALA A 31 10.53 -0.94 -5.22
CA ALA A 31 9.48 -1.89 -5.58
C ALA A 31 8.96 -2.70 -4.38
N GLY A 32 9.60 -2.60 -3.21
CA GLY A 32 9.28 -3.39 -2.02
C GLY A 32 9.75 -4.85 -2.09
N ARG A 33 10.55 -5.22 -3.10
CA ARG A 33 11.08 -6.58 -3.28
C ARG A 33 12.32 -6.82 -2.42
N LYS A 34 13.21 -5.83 -2.35
CA LYS A 34 14.41 -5.89 -1.49
C LYS A 34 14.08 -5.34 -0.10
N THR A 35 14.04 -6.24 0.88
CA THR A 35 13.81 -5.97 2.32
C THR A 35 14.91 -6.57 3.20
N ALA A 36 15.95 -7.11 2.58
CA ALA A 36 17.16 -7.60 3.22
C ALA A 36 18.39 -7.26 2.37
N THR A 37 19.55 -7.21 3.03
CA THR A 37 20.85 -7.06 2.38
C THR A 37 21.93 -7.75 3.21
N CYS A 38 23.03 -8.13 2.57
CA CYS A 38 24.21 -8.58 3.30
C CYS A 38 25.52 -7.89 2.87
N GLY A 39 26.49 -7.88 3.78
CA GLY A 39 27.85 -7.37 3.57
C GLY A 39 28.87 -8.23 4.31
N ALA A 40 30.14 -8.21 3.89
CA ALA A 40 31.17 -8.99 4.56
C ALA A 40 31.47 -8.40 5.94
N LEU A 41 31.56 -9.22 6.99
CA LEU A 41 31.88 -8.72 8.35
C LEU A 41 33.20 -7.93 8.38
N ARG A 42 34.15 -8.29 7.50
CA ARG A 42 35.45 -7.62 7.36
C ARG A 42 35.35 -6.13 7.00
N ASP A 43 34.25 -5.73 6.37
CA ASP A 43 34.05 -4.36 5.88
C ASP A 43 33.46 -3.45 6.95
N TYR A 44 33.07 -3.99 8.10
CA TYR A 44 32.51 -3.25 9.23
C TYR A 44 33.53 -3.04 10.37
N GLY A 45 33.39 -1.95 11.12
CA GLY A 45 34.15 -1.68 12.35
C GLY A 45 35.08 -0.48 12.25
N ALA A 46 36.14 -0.46 13.07
CA ALA A 46 36.96 0.75 13.30
C ALA A 46 37.66 1.33 12.05
N ALA A 47 37.88 0.51 11.02
CA ALA A 47 38.52 0.90 9.77
C ALA A 47 37.58 0.85 8.56
N GLY A 48 36.30 0.52 8.79
CA GLY A 48 35.31 0.29 7.74
C GLY A 48 33.99 1.01 8.01
N GLU A 49 32.90 0.45 7.53
CA GLU A 49 31.56 1.00 7.73
C GLU A 49 31.06 0.74 9.16
N PRO A 50 30.22 1.63 9.73
CA PRO A 50 29.58 1.35 11.00
C PRO A 50 28.58 0.21 10.83
N MET A 51 28.55 -0.71 11.80
CA MET A 51 27.57 -1.80 11.83
C MET A 51 26.14 -1.26 11.67
N PRO A 52 25.25 -1.99 10.96
CA PRO A 52 23.81 -1.73 11.00
C PRO A 52 23.29 -1.77 12.44
N VAL A 53 22.33 -0.91 12.76
CA VAL A 53 21.77 -0.80 14.11
C VAL A 53 20.26 -0.84 14.02
N VAL A 54 19.63 -1.79 14.71
CA VAL A 54 18.16 -1.91 14.76
C VAL A 54 17.52 -0.58 15.16
N GLY A 55 16.55 -0.13 14.38
CA GLY A 55 15.85 1.15 14.55
C GLY A 55 16.57 2.38 14.00
N ARG A 56 17.80 2.25 13.49
CA ARG A 56 18.48 3.33 12.74
C ARG A 56 17.79 3.51 11.39
N ARG A 57 17.75 4.77 10.94
CA ARG A 57 17.08 5.15 9.68
C ARG A 57 18.10 5.68 8.69
N ASP A 58 18.64 4.81 7.87
CA ASP A 58 19.73 5.14 6.94
C ASP A 58 19.19 5.68 5.61
N ILE A 59 19.99 6.54 4.98
CA ILE A 59 19.67 7.20 3.71
C ILE A 59 20.35 6.44 2.58
N VAL A 60 19.54 5.91 1.67
CA VAL A 60 20.00 5.21 0.47
C VAL A 60 20.20 6.22 -0.66
N LEU A 61 21.38 6.22 -1.26
CA LEU A 61 21.74 7.03 -2.42
C LEU A 61 21.50 6.27 -3.73
N ASN A 62 21.12 6.98 -4.79
CA ASN A 62 21.09 6.43 -6.16
C ASN A 62 22.51 6.32 -6.76
N GLY A 63 22.62 5.81 -7.99
CA GLY A 63 23.89 5.70 -8.71
C GLY A 63 24.58 7.04 -9.00
N ALA A 64 23.84 8.15 -8.95
CA ALA A 64 24.38 9.51 -9.06
C ALA A 64 24.82 10.11 -7.70
N GLY A 65 24.64 9.38 -6.59
CA GLY A 65 24.97 9.84 -5.24
C GLY A 65 23.91 10.75 -4.59
N GLU A 66 22.70 10.83 -5.16
CA GLU A 66 21.60 11.64 -4.63
C GLU A 66 20.74 10.85 -3.64
N GLU A 67 20.25 11.49 -2.58
CA GLU A 67 19.41 10.86 -1.56
C GLU A 67 18.05 10.43 -2.14
N ALA A 68 17.84 9.11 -2.25
CA ALA A 68 16.71 8.54 -2.96
C ALA A 68 15.66 7.87 -2.06
N ALA A 69 16.08 7.30 -0.93
CA ALA A 69 15.17 6.66 0.02
C ALA A 69 15.70 6.70 1.45
N VAL A 70 14.82 6.48 2.41
CA VAL A 70 15.15 6.20 3.82
C VAL A 70 14.67 4.80 4.15
N ILE A 71 15.54 3.96 4.69
CA ILE A 71 15.21 2.62 5.20
C ILE A 71 15.39 2.56 6.71
N GLU A 72 14.72 1.63 7.39
CA GLU A 72 14.88 1.38 8.83
C GLU A 72 15.29 -0.07 9.06
N THR A 73 16.42 -0.26 9.73
CA THR A 73 16.92 -1.59 10.13
C THR A 73 15.97 -2.24 11.12
N LEU A 74 15.54 -3.46 10.84
CA LEU A 74 14.63 -4.26 11.66
C LEU A 74 15.34 -5.39 12.41
N SER A 75 16.34 -6.02 11.79
CA SER A 75 17.18 -7.04 12.43
C SER A 75 18.58 -7.04 11.84
N VAL A 76 19.54 -7.48 12.64
CA VAL A 76 20.93 -7.64 12.24
C VAL A 76 21.45 -8.95 12.82
N GLU A 77 22.00 -9.81 11.98
CA GLU A 77 22.55 -11.10 12.38
C GLU A 77 23.83 -11.38 11.62
N THR A 78 24.76 -12.11 12.21
CA THR A 78 25.97 -12.58 11.53
C THR A 78 25.88 -14.08 11.30
N ARG A 79 26.21 -14.52 10.09
CA ARG A 79 26.23 -15.93 9.71
C ARG A 79 27.31 -16.17 8.66
N GLN A 80 27.70 -17.44 8.48
CA GLN A 80 28.58 -17.81 7.38
C GLN A 80 27.84 -17.74 6.04
N PHE A 81 28.54 -17.41 4.97
CA PHE A 81 27.96 -17.29 3.63
C PHE A 81 27.22 -18.56 3.18
N ASP A 82 27.81 -19.75 3.39
CA ASP A 82 27.18 -21.03 3.06
C ASP A 82 26.00 -21.42 3.96
N ALA A 83 25.76 -20.69 5.06
CA ALA A 83 24.62 -20.90 5.95
C ALA A 83 23.41 -20.01 5.63
N ILE A 84 23.46 -19.21 4.55
CA ILE A 84 22.34 -18.38 4.13
C ILE A 84 21.24 -19.27 3.53
N SER A 85 20.03 -19.09 4.03
CA SER A 85 18.85 -19.79 3.54
C SER A 85 18.26 -19.11 2.30
N PRO A 86 17.60 -19.86 1.41
CA PRO A 86 16.79 -19.30 0.32
C PRO A 86 15.78 -18.24 0.80
N ASP A 87 15.15 -18.45 1.95
CA ASP A 87 14.22 -17.47 2.55
C ASP A 87 14.85 -16.08 2.78
N PHE A 88 16.17 -16.00 3.02
CA PHE A 88 16.87 -14.73 3.15
C PHE A 88 17.15 -14.13 1.77
N THR A 89 17.59 -14.94 0.80
CA THR A 89 17.88 -14.48 -0.56
C THR A 89 16.62 -13.98 -1.27
N ASP A 90 15.48 -14.61 -1.01
CA ASP A 90 14.17 -14.18 -1.53
C ASP A 90 13.82 -12.76 -1.05
N ARG A 91 14.25 -12.38 0.16
CA ARG A 91 14.08 -11.03 0.70
C ARG A 91 15.07 -10.02 0.14
N GLU A 92 16.20 -10.46 -0.41
CA GLU A 92 17.09 -9.57 -1.17
C GLU A 92 16.49 -9.25 -2.55
N GLY A 93 15.70 -10.18 -3.11
CA GLY A 93 14.97 -9.94 -4.36
C GLY A 93 15.85 -9.85 -5.61
N GLU A 94 17.09 -10.33 -5.55
CA GLU A 94 18.12 -10.21 -6.60
C GLU A 94 18.14 -11.39 -7.58
N GLY A 95 17.03 -12.13 -7.69
CA GLY A 95 16.90 -13.34 -8.50
C GLY A 95 16.70 -14.59 -7.65
N ASP A 96 16.73 -15.76 -8.31
CA ASP A 96 16.70 -17.03 -7.58
C ASP A 96 18.00 -17.24 -6.77
N TYR A 97 18.00 -18.23 -5.88
CA TYR A 97 19.15 -18.51 -5.02
C TYR A 97 20.46 -18.72 -5.80
N ALA A 98 20.42 -19.35 -6.98
CA ALA A 98 21.62 -19.61 -7.79
C ALA A 98 22.18 -18.32 -8.40
N ALA A 99 21.31 -17.45 -8.92
CA ALA A 99 21.67 -16.13 -9.42
C ALA A 99 22.19 -15.22 -8.30
N TRP A 100 21.50 -15.19 -7.15
CA TRP A 100 21.91 -14.46 -5.96
C TRP A 100 23.32 -14.89 -5.53
N ARG A 101 23.55 -16.21 -5.42
CA ARG A 101 24.83 -16.76 -5.00
C ARG A 101 25.94 -16.39 -5.97
N ALA A 102 25.75 -16.61 -7.26
CA ALA A 102 26.76 -16.27 -8.27
C ALA A 102 27.10 -14.77 -8.27
N GLY A 103 26.10 -13.90 -8.11
CA GLY A 103 26.28 -12.46 -8.00
C GLY A 103 27.11 -12.06 -6.78
N HIS A 104 26.80 -12.63 -5.62
CA HIS A 104 27.48 -12.34 -4.36
C HIS A 104 28.90 -12.94 -4.31
N GLU A 105 29.11 -14.16 -4.82
CA GLU A 105 30.46 -14.74 -4.94
C GLU A 105 31.36 -13.85 -5.80
N ALA A 106 30.85 -13.37 -6.94
CA ALA A 106 31.57 -12.43 -7.78
C ALA A 106 31.79 -11.07 -7.10
N TYR A 107 30.84 -10.61 -6.28
CA TYR A 107 30.94 -9.34 -5.54
C TYR A 107 32.02 -9.41 -4.46
N PHE A 108 32.01 -10.44 -3.63
CA PHE A 108 33.04 -10.60 -2.60
C PHE A 108 34.41 -10.89 -3.21
N ALA A 109 34.48 -11.67 -4.30
CA ALA A 109 35.76 -11.96 -4.96
C ALA A 109 36.48 -10.69 -5.44
N ARG A 110 35.75 -9.70 -5.96
CA ARG A 110 36.32 -8.42 -6.41
C ARG A 110 36.48 -7.38 -5.29
N ASN A 111 35.75 -7.52 -4.19
CA ASN A 111 35.78 -6.62 -3.02
C ASN A 111 36.34 -7.31 -1.77
N GLY A 112 37.62 -7.72 -1.81
CA GLY A 112 38.34 -8.22 -0.62
C GLY A 112 38.43 -9.75 -0.49
N GLY A 113 37.85 -10.50 -1.42
CA GLY A 113 37.97 -11.95 -1.53
C GLY A 113 36.72 -12.69 -1.07
N PHE A 114 36.40 -13.78 -1.78
CA PHE A 114 35.30 -14.68 -1.45
C PHE A 114 35.84 -15.92 -0.73
N SER A 115 35.13 -16.36 0.32
CA SER A 115 35.28 -17.69 0.92
C SER A 115 33.90 -18.20 1.35
N PRO A 116 33.54 -19.48 1.12
CA PRO A 116 32.24 -20.03 1.51
C PRO A 116 31.94 -19.94 3.01
N ASP A 117 32.98 -19.93 3.85
CA ASP A 117 32.89 -19.87 5.31
C ASP A 117 33.06 -18.45 5.87
N MET A 118 33.13 -17.41 5.02
CA MET A 118 33.26 -16.04 5.48
C MET A 118 32.02 -15.58 6.25
N ASP A 119 32.25 -14.83 7.33
CA ASP A 119 31.17 -14.20 8.07
C ASP A 119 30.60 -13.02 7.29
N ILE A 120 29.28 -13.00 7.16
CA ILE A 120 28.52 -11.89 6.57
C ILE A 120 27.54 -11.33 7.60
N VAL A 121 27.36 -10.02 7.55
CA VAL A 121 26.34 -9.30 8.30
C VAL A 121 25.09 -9.28 7.44
N CYS A 122 24.03 -9.91 7.91
CA CYS A 122 22.71 -9.94 7.32
C CYS A 122 21.83 -8.90 8.01
N GLU A 123 21.33 -7.95 7.24
CA GLU A 123 20.37 -6.95 7.70
C GLU A 123 19.00 -7.19 7.06
N THR A 124 17.95 -7.02 7.86
CA THR A 124 16.60 -6.83 7.30
C THR A 124 16.13 -5.42 7.59
N PHE A 125 15.37 -4.84 6.67
CA PHE A 125 14.92 -3.46 6.76
C PHE A 125 13.54 -3.25 6.14
N ARG A 126 12.95 -2.09 6.41
CA ARG A 126 11.76 -1.60 5.68
C ARG A 126 12.02 -0.23 5.06
N LEU A 127 11.40 0.01 3.91
CA LEU A 127 11.34 1.34 3.30
C LEU A 127 10.46 2.26 4.17
N VAL A 128 11.01 3.38 4.62
CA VAL A 128 10.30 4.37 5.45
C VAL A 128 9.80 5.53 4.61
N THR A 129 10.61 6.03 3.69
CA THR A 129 10.28 7.22 2.89
C THR A 129 10.99 7.18 1.55
N VAL A 130 10.28 7.56 0.49
CA VAL A 130 10.84 7.83 -0.84
C VAL A 130 11.17 9.31 -0.93
N LEU A 131 12.44 9.63 -1.20
CA LEU A 131 12.93 11.00 -1.35
C LEU A 131 12.78 11.49 -2.80
N PRO A 132 12.92 12.81 -3.07
CA PRO A 132 12.68 13.36 -4.41
C PRO A 132 13.46 12.67 -5.54
N ALA A 133 14.73 12.31 -5.33
CA ALA A 133 15.55 11.64 -6.34
C ALA A 133 15.10 10.20 -6.64
N GLY A 134 14.51 9.51 -5.66
CA GLY A 134 13.96 8.16 -5.84
C GLY A 134 12.56 8.14 -6.46
N ARG A 135 11.86 9.28 -6.47
CA ARG A 135 10.44 9.34 -6.90
C ARG A 135 10.21 8.93 -8.37
N PRO A 136 11.04 9.33 -9.35
CA PRO A 136 10.87 8.89 -10.73
C PRO A 136 10.93 7.37 -10.89
N VAL A 137 11.89 6.72 -10.22
CA VAL A 137 12.03 5.25 -10.23
C VAL A 137 10.88 4.60 -9.49
N TYR A 138 10.56 5.06 -8.28
CA TYR A 138 9.44 4.56 -7.49
C TYR A 138 8.12 4.54 -8.27
N ASN A 139 7.82 5.62 -9.00
CA ASN A 139 6.60 5.70 -9.81
C ASN A 139 6.55 4.68 -10.96
N GLN A 140 7.68 4.11 -11.37
CA GLN A 140 7.77 3.09 -12.44
C GLN A 140 7.73 1.67 -11.89
N VAL A 141 8.32 1.44 -10.72
CA VAL A 141 8.56 0.08 -10.20
C VAL A 141 7.63 -0.34 -9.07
N ALA A 142 7.01 0.62 -8.38
CA ALA A 142 6.12 0.30 -7.27
C ALA A 142 4.77 -0.21 -7.78
N THR A 143 4.32 -1.34 -7.25
CA THR A 143 3.01 -1.90 -7.56
C THR A 143 1.93 -1.27 -6.68
N PRO A 144 0.93 -0.57 -7.25
CA PRO A 144 -0.16 0.00 -6.47
C PRO A 144 -1.05 -1.07 -5.84
N ILE A 145 -1.43 -0.85 -4.60
CA ILE A 145 -2.48 -1.62 -3.91
C ILE A 145 -3.77 -0.80 -3.94
N PHE A 146 -4.81 -1.37 -4.51
CA PHE A 146 -6.13 -0.76 -4.59
C PHE A 146 -6.94 -1.15 -3.35
N ILE A 147 -7.44 -0.14 -2.64
CA ILE A 147 -8.24 -0.30 -1.42
C ILE A 147 -9.70 -0.09 -1.81
N VAL A 148 -10.35 -1.18 -2.18
CA VAL A 148 -11.73 -1.20 -2.67
C VAL A 148 -12.67 -1.17 -1.49
N THR A 149 -13.43 -0.09 -1.36
CA THR A 149 -14.17 0.23 -0.14
C THR A 149 -15.64 0.44 -0.44
N ASP A 150 -16.46 -0.08 0.46
CA ASP A 150 -17.92 0.10 0.48
C ASP A 150 -18.36 0.45 1.91
N ILE A 151 -19.44 1.23 2.05
CA ILE A 151 -19.96 1.70 3.33
C ILE A 151 -21.47 1.54 3.43
N GLU A 152 -21.97 1.37 4.64
CA GLU A 152 -23.39 1.45 4.97
C GLU A 152 -23.66 2.60 5.94
N SER A 153 -24.81 3.28 5.81
CA SER A 153 -25.10 4.51 6.57
C SER A 153 -26.57 4.66 6.94
N ASP A 154 -26.85 5.52 7.93
CA ASP A 154 -28.22 5.87 8.35
C ASP A 154 -28.79 7.11 7.62
N GLY A 155 -28.14 7.52 6.52
CA GLY A 155 -28.64 8.56 5.64
C GLY A 155 -27.67 8.95 4.51
N PRO A 156 -27.99 9.98 3.73
CA PRO A 156 -27.26 10.27 2.49
C PRO A 156 -25.96 11.07 2.66
N THR A 157 -25.66 11.62 3.85
CA THR A 157 -24.53 12.55 4.01
C THR A 157 -23.82 12.48 5.37
N PRO A 158 -22.47 12.49 5.40
CA PRO A 158 -21.70 12.51 6.65
C PRO A 158 -21.88 13.77 7.50
N LEU A 159 -22.45 14.83 6.92
CA LEU A 159 -22.73 16.08 7.65
C LEU A 159 -23.86 15.92 8.66
N HIS A 160 -24.87 15.09 8.36
CA HIS A 160 -26.09 15.00 9.17
C HIS A 160 -26.35 13.59 9.71
N ASN A 161 -25.79 12.58 9.06
CA ASN A 161 -26.02 11.16 9.33
C ASN A 161 -24.73 10.46 9.82
N SER A 162 -24.85 9.20 10.24
CA SER A 162 -23.74 8.33 10.64
C SER A 162 -23.44 7.25 9.60
N MET A 163 -22.15 6.96 9.43
CA MET A 163 -21.69 5.70 8.84
C MET A 163 -21.88 4.61 9.88
N LEU A 164 -22.55 3.52 9.49
CA LEU A 164 -22.91 2.40 10.35
C LEU A 164 -21.93 1.24 10.21
N SER A 165 -21.40 1.00 9.01
CA SER A 165 -20.34 0.02 8.78
C SER A 165 -19.54 0.40 7.54
N PHE A 166 -18.35 -0.19 7.41
CA PHE A 166 -17.57 -0.14 6.19
C PHE A 166 -16.69 -1.37 6.07
N ALA A 167 -16.27 -1.66 4.85
CA ALA A 167 -15.25 -2.65 4.59
C ALA A 167 -14.33 -2.22 3.45
N SER A 168 -13.09 -2.68 3.50
CA SER A 168 -12.10 -2.52 2.44
C SER A 168 -11.44 -3.84 2.08
N VAL A 169 -11.25 -4.08 0.80
CA VAL A 169 -10.43 -5.17 0.25
C VAL A 169 -9.17 -4.57 -0.38
N ALA A 170 -7.99 -5.04 0.05
CA ALA A 170 -6.71 -4.64 -0.51
C ALA A 170 -6.28 -5.60 -1.62
N ILE A 171 -6.17 -5.11 -2.85
CA ILE A 171 -5.94 -5.95 -4.04
C ILE A 171 -5.03 -5.27 -5.08
N GLU A 172 -4.25 -6.05 -5.80
CA GLU A 172 -3.47 -5.59 -6.96
C GLU A 172 -4.30 -5.64 -8.26
N ALA A 173 -3.83 -4.99 -9.32
CA ALA A 173 -4.52 -4.95 -10.62
C ALA A 173 -4.64 -6.32 -11.31
N ASP A 174 -3.92 -7.34 -10.86
CA ASP A 174 -4.00 -8.71 -11.37
C ASP A 174 -4.90 -9.63 -10.51
N GLY A 175 -5.36 -9.14 -9.35
CA GLY A 175 -6.19 -9.88 -8.40
C GLY A 175 -5.45 -10.42 -7.18
N THR A 176 -4.13 -10.21 -7.05
CA THR A 176 -3.38 -10.59 -5.85
C THR A 176 -3.91 -9.84 -4.62
N ARG A 177 -4.28 -10.56 -3.57
CA ARG A 177 -4.93 -10.01 -2.36
C ARG A 177 -3.93 -9.78 -1.23
N HIS A 178 -4.10 -8.68 -0.50
CA HIS A 178 -3.27 -8.28 0.64
C HIS A 178 -4.04 -8.24 1.97
N GLY A 179 -5.32 -8.62 1.95
CA GLY A 179 -6.19 -8.71 3.12
C GLY A 179 -7.44 -7.86 2.99
N SER A 180 -8.27 -7.89 4.03
CA SER A 180 -9.47 -7.08 4.16
C SER A 180 -9.57 -6.48 5.56
N PHE A 181 -10.35 -5.42 5.68
CA PHE A 181 -10.72 -4.78 6.93
C PHE A 181 -12.22 -4.54 6.90
N GLU A 182 -12.93 -4.90 7.96
CA GLU A 182 -14.37 -4.68 8.11
C GLU A 182 -14.62 -4.16 9.53
N ALA A 183 -15.53 -3.19 9.67
CA ALA A 183 -15.99 -2.75 10.97
C ALA A 183 -17.43 -2.23 10.94
N GLN A 184 -18.12 -2.46 12.05
CA GLN A 184 -19.39 -1.84 12.40
C GLN A 184 -19.12 -0.70 13.39
N LEU A 185 -19.81 0.43 13.20
CA LEU A 185 -19.54 1.69 13.87
C LEU A 185 -20.74 2.15 14.68
N LEU A 186 -20.48 2.60 15.90
CA LEU A 186 -21.50 3.24 16.73
C LEU A 186 -21.99 4.50 16.03
N GLN A 187 -23.32 4.67 16.05
CA GLN A 187 -23.93 5.91 15.59
C GLN A 187 -23.40 7.10 16.37
N ARG A 188 -23.14 8.18 15.64
CA ARG A 188 -22.64 9.41 16.23
C ARG A 188 -23.75 10.10 17.01
N SER A 189 -23.47 10.42 18.28
CA SER A 189 -24.43 11.12 19.16
C SER A 189 -24.76 12.55 18.68
N ASP A 190 -23.92 13.13 17.83
CA ASP A 190 -24.10 14.45 17.21
C ASP A 190 -24.70 14.40 15.80
N ARG A 191 -25.36 13.28 15.45
CA ARG A 191 -26.01 13.06 14.15
C ARG A 191 -27.46 12.64 14.31
N ILE A 192 -28.22 12.72 13.23
CA ILE A 192 -29.62 12.29 13.13
C ILE A 192 -29.76 11.26 12.01
N THR A 193 -30.76 10.40 12.08
CA THR A 193 -31.06 9.45 11.01
C THR A 193 -31.90 10.11 9.91
N ASN A 194 -31.80 9.61 8.67
CA ASN A 194 -32.69 9.99 7.58
C ASN A 194 -33.91 9.06 7.51
N GLU A 195 -35.12 9.63 7.50
CA GLU A 195 -36.37 8.85 7.51
C GLU A 195 -36.48 7.84 6.36
N GLN A 196 -36.21 8.25 5.11
CA GLN A 196 -36.29 7.37 3.94
C GLN A 196 -35.27 6.24 3.98
N THR A 197 -34.04 6.53 4.42
CA THR A 197 -33.01 5.49 4.60
C THR A 197 -33.42 4.50 5.67
N MET A 198 -34.00 4.96 6.78
CA MET A 198 -34.47 4.07 7.84
C MET A 198 -35.71 3.25 7.43
N GLU A 199 -36.61 3.78 6.61
CA GLU A 199 -37.70 3.02 5.99
C GLU A 199 -37.16 1.91 5.09
N TRP A 200 -36.12 2.19 4.30
CA TRP A 200 -35.47 1.17 3.48
C TRP A 200 -34.81 0.08 4.32
N TRP A 201 -34.11 0.45 5.41
CA TRP A 201 -33.50 -0.54 6.33
C TRP A 201 -34.52 -1.50 6.95
N GLN A 202 -35.77 -1.07 7.18
CA GLN A 202 -36.83 -1.96 7.65
C GLN A 202 -37.15 -3.08 6.65
N THR A 203 -36.82 -2.90 5.37
CA THR A 203 -36.97 -3.94 4.34
C THR A 203 -35.78 -4.91 4.28
N GLN A 204 -34.67 -4.60 4.96
CA GLN A 204 -33.41 -5.35 4.92
C GLN A 204 -32.95 -5.81 6.33
N PRO A 205 -33.75 -6.62 7.06
CA PRO A 205 -33.48 -6.93 8.47
C PRO A 205 -32.17 -7.69 8.72
N GLU A 206 -31.77 -8.56 7.79
CA GLU A 206 -30.51 -9.32 7.91
C GLU A 206 -29.28 -8.44 7.68
N ALA A 207 -29.34 -7.55 6.67
CA ALA A 207 -28.28 -6.59 6.39
C ALA A 207 -28.17 -5.56 7.52
N TRP A 208 -29.30 -5.06 8.04
CA TRP A 208 -29.32 -4.17 9.20
C TRP A 208 -28.64 -4.80 10.42
N ALA A 209 -28.95 -6.06 10.72
CA ALA A 209 -28.32 -6.78 11.82
C ALA A 209 -26.79 -6.91 11.61
N ALA A 210 -26.34 -7.25 10.40
CA ALA A 210 -24.92 -7.35 10.08
C ALA A 210 -24.19 -5.99 10.19
N THR A 211 -24.86 -4.91 9.78
CA THR A 211 -24.30 -3.56 9.78
C THR A 211 -24.25 -2.91 11.17
N THR A 212 -25.04 -3.38 12.13
CA THR A 212 -25.16 -2.73 13.45
C THR A 212 -24.74 -3.60 14.63
N ALA A 213 -24.61 -4.91 14.47
CA ALA A 213 -24.18 -5.80 15.54
C ALA A 213 -22.71 -5.55 15.92
N ASN A 214 -22.43 -5.56 17.23
CA ASN A 214 -21.08 -5.39 17.80
C ASN A 214 -20.37 -4.10 17.37
N ALA A 215 -21.14 -3.05 17.09
CA ALA A 215 -20.61 -1.75 16.68
C ALA A 215 -19.62 -1.17 17.71
N GLU A 216 -18.51 -0.64 17.20
CA GLU A 216 -17.43 -0.05 18.00
C GLU A 216 -17.34 1.47 17.80
N ASP A 217 -16.67 2.16 18.72
CA ASP A 217 -16.49 3.62 18.61
C ASP A 217 -15.61 3.97 17.39
N PRO A 218 -16.07 4.83 16.47
CA PRO A 218 -15.26 5.31 15.35
C PRO A 218 -13.90 5.90 15.76
N ALA A 219 -13.80 6.51 16.95
CA ALA A 219 -12.55 7.04 17.49
C ALA A 219 -11.51 5.95 17.80
N THR A 220 -11.95 4.70 17.96
CA THR A 220 -11.08 3.52 18.11
C THR A 220 -10.79 2.89 16.74
N VAL A 221 -11.83 2.67 15.93
CA VAL A 221 -11.74 1.89 14.69
C VAL A 221 -10.98 2.63 13.59
N MET A 222 -11.24 3.92 13.37
CA MET A 222 -10.67 4.64 12.23
C MET A 222 -9.14 4.78 12.29
N PRO A 223 -8.51 5.03 13.46
CA PRO A 223 -7.06 4.94 13.58
C PRO A 223 -6.50 3.56 13.22
N LEU A 224 -7.15 2.48 13.67
CA LEU A 224 -6.72 1.10 13.36
C LEU A 224 -6.82 0.80 11.87
N TYR A 225 -7.88 1.27 11.21
CA TYR A 225 -8.02 1.17 9.77
C TYR A 225 -6.91 1.94 9.04
N ALA A 226 -6.62 3.18 9.45
CA ALA A 226 -5.55 3.96 8.84
C ALA A 226 -4.18 3.30 9.02
N ASP A 227 -3.90 2.75 10.20
CA ASP A 227 -2.68 1.97 10.48
C ASP A 227 -2.62 0.71 9.61
N TRP A 228 -3.73 0.00 9.44
CA TRP A 228 -3.82 -1.17 8.55
C TRP A 228 -3.48 -0.79 7.10
N VAL A 229 -4.10 0.27 6.56
CA VAL A 229 -3.81 0.76 5.20
C VAL A 229 -2.34 1.18 5.04
N GLU A 230 -1.76 1.89 6.02
CA GLU A 230 -0.36 2.32 5.95
C GLU A 230 0.62 1.15 5.91
N ASN A 231 0.32 0.08 6.65
CA ASN A 231 1.16 -1.10 6.75
C ASN A 231 1.08 -2.05 5.53
N LEU A 232 0.13 -1.85 4.61
CA LEU A 232 0.11 -2.57 3.34
C LEU A 232 1.37 -2.21 2.50
N PRO A 233 1.82 -3.08 1.59
CA PRO A 233 2.93 -2.75 0.70
C PRO A 233 2.52 -1.68 -0.33
N GLY A 234 3.52 -1.11 -1.02
CA GLY A 234 3.30 -0.23 -2.17
C GLY A 234 2.53 1.08 -1.88
N PRO A 235 2.24 1.87 -2.93
CA PRO A 235 1.35 3.01 -2.85
C PRO A 235 -0.11 2.54 -2.84
N LYS A 236 -0.93 3.14 -1.98
CA LYS A 236 -2.35 2.78 -1.84
C LYS A 236 -3.23 3.72 -2.63
N VAL A 237 -4.20 3.18 -3.36
CA VAL A 237 -5.17 3.94 -4.16
C VAL A 237 -6.56 3.61 -3.65
N PHE A 238 -7.29 4.61 -3.19
CA PHE A 238 -8.68 4.42 -2.73
C PHE A 238 -9.60 4.16 -3.92
N VAL A 239 -10.50 3.18 -3.79
CA VAL A 239 -11.45 2.77 -4.82
C VAL A 239 -12.84 2.61 -4.20
N ALA A 240 -13.87 3.11 -4.88
CA ALA A 240 -15.24 3.12 -4.36
C ALA A 240 -16.30 3.09 -5.49
N ALA A 241 -17.54 2.76 -5.13
CA ALA A 241 -18.64 2.51 -6.07
C ALA A 241 -20.00 3.04 -5.54
N PRO A 242 -20.26 4.36 -5.60
CA PRO A 242 -19.47 5.40 -6.26
C PRO A 242 -18.54 6.16 -5.32
N MET A 243 -17.41 6.64 -5.87
CA MET A 243 -16.44 7.52 -5.16
C MET A 243 -17.09 8.73 -4.48
N ILE A 244 -18.12 9.32 -5.09
CA ILE A 244 -18.80 10.51 -4.56
C ILE A 244 -19.79 10.21 -3.43
N PHE A 245 -19.96 8.94 -3.06
CA PHE A 245 -20.73 8.52 -1.89
C PHE A 245 -19.78 7.94 -0.84
N ASP A 246 -19.23 6.75 -1.07
CA ASP A 246 -18.37 6.03 -0.11
C ASP A 246 -17.12 6.85 0.24
N GLY A 247 -16.53 7.48 -0.78
CA GLY A 247 -15.34 8.31 -0.60
C GLY A 247 -15.59 9.52 0.29
N LEU A 248 -16.79 10.13 0.26
CA LEU A 248 -17.09 11.28 1.12
C LEU A 248 -17.27 10.86 2.59
N TRP A 249 -17.87 9.69 2.83
CA TRP A 249 -18.00 9.11 4.16
C TRP A 249 -16.64 8.77 4.76
N MET A 250 -15.82 8.04 4.01
CA MET A 250 -14.48 7.65 4.44
C MET A 250 -13.56 8.86 4.62
N ASP A 251 -13.64 9.86 3.74
CA ASP A 251 -12.86 11.10 3.87
C ASP A 251 -13.20 11.84 5.16
N HIS A 252 -14.50 12.00 5.46
CA HIS A 252 -14.97 12.66 6.68
C HIS A 252 -14.54 11.91 7.95
N TYR A 253 -14.72 10.59 8.00
CA TYR A 253 -14.39 9.79 9.18
C TYR A 253 -12.88 9.68 9.40
N LEU A 254 -12.08 9.59 8.33
CA LEU A 254 -10.62 9.62 8.46
C LEU A 254 -10.12 10.99 8.96
N ASP A 255 -10.70 12.09 8.48
CA ASP A 255 -10.31 13.45 8.91
C ASP A 255 -10.60 13.64 10.40
N GLU A 256 -11.81 13.29 10.81
CA GLU A 256 -12.29 13.45 12.18
C GLU A 256 -11.53 12.58 13.19
N TYR A 257 -11.30 11.30 12.86
CA TYR A 257 -10.86 10.31 13.85
C TYR A 257 -9.42 9.84 13.68
N ALA A 258 -8.83 9.94 12.48
CA ALA A 258 -7.52 9.35 12.16
C ALA A 258 -6.45 10.35 11.73
N GLY A 259 -6.78 11.64 11.63
CA GLY A 259 -5.86 12.72 11.28
C GLY A 259 -5.28 12.59 9.86
N THR A 260 -6.03 11.96 8.96
CA THR A 260 -5.68 11.69 7.55
C THR A 260 -6.95 11.79 6.70
N ARG A 261 -6.85 11.70 5.38
CA ARG A 261 -7.98 11.84 4.46
C ARG A 261 -7.91 10.87 3.30
N VAL A 262 -9.05 10.63 2.64
CA VAL A 262 -9.07 9.95 1.33
C VAL A 262 -8.44 10.87 0.30
N LEU A 263 -8.92 12.12 0.24
CA LEU A 263 -8.40 13.13 -0.65
C LEU A 263 -7.26 13.88 0.03
N SER A 264 -6.04 13.64 -0.44
CA SER A 264 -4.86 14.31 0.08
C SER A 264 -4.86 15.79 -0.27
N GLY A 265 -4.67 16.66 0.73
CA GLY A 265 -4.51 18.11 0.54
C GLY A 265 -3.09 18.52 0.13
N PRO A 266 -2.87 19.80 -0.25
CA PRO A 266 -1.57 20.31 -0.68
C PRO A 266 -0.52 20.44 0.45
N PHE A 267 -0.92 20.20 1.71
CA PHE A 267 -0.06 20.35 2.89
C PHE A 267 0.32 18.99 3.49
N LYS A 268 1.46 18.94 4.18
CA LYS A 268 1.96 17.72 4.84
C LYS A 268 1.10 17.37 6.07
N GLN A 269 0.02 16.62 5.85
CA GLN A 269 -0.66 15.81 6.87
C GLN A 269 -0.30 14.32 6.67
N ARG A 270 -0.71 13.45 7.60
CA ARG A 270 -0.64 11.99 7.40
C ARG A 270 -1.37 11.66 6.10
N GLN A 271 -0.69 10.97 5.18
CA GLN A 271 -1.20 10.69 3.83
C GLN A 271 -1.10 9.21 3.53
N ILE A 272 -2.24 8.53 3.60
CA ILE A 272 -2.31 7.07 3.44
C ILE A 272 -2.66 6.64 2.01
N PHE A 273 -3.31 7.51 1.21
CA PHE A 273 -3.65 7.25 -0.20
C PHE A 273 -2.90 8.15 -1.18
N ARG A 274 -2.81 7.72 -2.44
CA ARG A 274 -2.17 8.43 -3.55
C ARG A 274 -3.17 8.66 -4.70
N GLY A 275 -2.99 9.78 -5.40
CA GLY A 275 -3.81 10.14 -6.56
C GLY A 275 -5.21 10.61 -6.18
N GLY A 276 -6.12 10.65 -7.17
CA GLY A 276 -7.52 11.07 -7.00
C GLY A 276 -8.50 9.94 -6.67
N GLY A 277 -8.01 8.71 -6.49
CA GLY A 277 -8.83 7.51 -6.33
C GLY A 277 -9.48 7.03 -7.63
N ILE A 278 -10.18 5.88 -7.57
CA ILE A 278 -10.93 5.30 -8.69
C ILE A 278 -12.41 5.19 -8.34
N CYS A 279 -13.24 5.83 -9.15
CA CYS A 279 -14.69 5.60 -9.15
C CYS A 279 -14.99 4.43 -10.09
N LEU A 280 -15.35 3.26 -9.55
CA LEU A 280 -15.68 2.08 -10.38
C LEU A 280 -16.85 2.34 -11.32
N TYR A 281 -17.80 3.10 -10.81
CA TYR A 281 -18.95 3.65 -11.52
C TYR A 281 -18.51 4.33 -12.84
N THR A 282 -17.58 5.30 -12.77
CA THR A 282 -17.05 5.99 -13.95
C THR A 282 -16.18 5.07 -14.82
N MET A 283 -15.27 4.30 -14.21
CA MET A 283 -14.35 3.42 -14.93
C MET A 283 -15.09 2.35 -15.74
N ALA A 284 -16.10 1.71 -15.15
CA ALA A 284 -16.94 0.70 -15.78
C ALA A 284 -17.78 1.29 -16.92
N GLY A 285 -18.35 2.48 -16.74
CA GLY A 285 -19.07 3.19 -17.80
C GLY A 285 -18.18 3.46 -19.01
N THR A 286 -17.00 4.04 -18.76
CA THR A 286 -16.04 4.42 -19.81
C THR A 286 -15.47 3.21 -20.54
N LEU A 287 -14.92 2.22 -19.82
CA LEU A 287 -14.21 1.09 -20.45
C LEU A 287 -15.12 0.16 -21.23
N ARG A 288 -16.41 0.09 -20.87
CA ARG A 288 -17.40 -0.69 -21.64
C ARG A 288 -18.03 0.08 -22.79
N GLY A 289 -17.73 1.38 -22.93
CA GLY A 289 -18.37 2.24 -23.94
C GLY A 289 -19.87 2.42 -23.71
N ALA A 290 -20.34 2.39 -22.45
CA ALA A 290 -21.75 2.60 -22.13
C ALA A 290 -22.17 4.07 -22.38
N PRO A 291 -23.42 4.35 -22.81
CA PRO A 291 -23.92 5.72 -22.88
C PRO A 291 -23.84 6.41 -21.50
N TYR A 292 -23.46 7.69 -21.47
CA TYR A 292 -23.16 8.40 -20.22
C TYR A 292 -24.37 8.62 -19.28
N LEU A 293 -25.60 8.36 -19.68
CA LEU A 293 -26.74 8.35 -18.73
C LEU A 293 -27.26 6.94 -18.46
N ASP A 294 -26.66 5.94 -19.10
CA ASP A 294 -27.11 4.56 -19.12
C ASP A 294 -26.09 3.61 -18.46
N TRP A 295 -25.40 4.08 -17.43
CA TRP A 295 -24.39 3.33 -16.70
C TRP A 295 -24.77 3.16 -15.23
N GLY A 296 -24.32 2.07 -14.62
CA GLY A 296 -24.62 1.71 -13.24
C GLY A 296 -24.08 0.31 -12.95
N MET A 297 -23.75 0.04 -11.69
CA MET A 297 -23.10 -1.21 -11.31
C MET A 297 -24.01 -2.43 -11.51
N SER A 298 -25.33 -2.28 -11.33
CA SER A 298 -26.31 -3.34 -11.63
C SER A 298 -26.34 -3.81 -13.09
N LYS A 299 -25.73 -3.05 -14.01
CA LYS A 299 -25.63 -3.41 -15.44
C LYS A 299 -24.34 -4.13 -15.78
N LEU A 300 -23.44 -4.35 -14.81
CA LEU A 300 -22.25 -5.16 -15.02
C LEU A 300 -22.63 -6.65 -15.02
N PRO A 301 -21.98 -7.48 -15.84
CA PRO A 301 -22.22 -8.91 -15.83
C PRO A 301 -21.89 -9.52 -14.46
N ALA A 302 -22.65 -10.51 -14.03
CA ALA A 302 -22.47 -11.15 -12.71
C ALA A 302 -21.08 -11.81 -12.56
N GLU A 303 -20.50 -12.26 -13.67
CA GLU A 303 -19.14 -12.79 -13.71
C GLU A 303 -18.07 -11.76 -13.34
N PHE A 304 -18.31 -10.45 -13.54
CA PHE A 304 -17.38 -9.41 -13.11
C PHE A 304 -17.30 -9.32 -11.58
N TYR A 305 -18.39 -9.65 -10.90
CA TYR A 305 -18.44 -9.70 -9.44
C TYR A 305 -17.87 -11.02 -8.88
N GLY A 306 -17.45 -11.96 -9.74
CA GLY A 306 -17.12 -13.31 -9.31
C GLY A 306 -18.34 -14.07 -8.76
N HIS A 307 -19.54 -13.71 -9.19
CA HIS A 307 -20.82 -14.24 -8.68
C HIS A 307 -21.09 -13.98 -7.19
N ILE A 308 -20.41 -13.01 -6.59
CA ILE A 308 -20.73 -12.52 -5.25
C ILE A 308 -22.01 -11.69 -5.33
N ALA A 309 -22.97 -12.00 -4.46
CA ALA A 309 -24.24 -11.29 -4.41
C ALA A 309 -24.06 -9.91 -3.75
N HIS A 310 -24.81 -8.92 -4.22
CA HIS A 310 -24.90 -7.63 -3.54
C HIS A 310 -25.86 -7.76 -2.35
N THR A 311 -25.35 -7.77 -1.12
CA THR A 311 -26.13 -8.14 0.07
C THR A 311 -26.43 -6.97 1.01
N HIS A 312 -25.88 -5.77 0.73
CA HIS A 312 -25.89 -4.63 1.64
C HIS A 312 -25.14 -4.91 2.95
N LYS A 313 -24.12 -5.77 2.84
CA LYS A 313 -23.05 -5.91 3.83
C LYS A 313 -21.79 -5.40 3.15
N ALA A 314 -21.20 -4.37 3.75
CA ALA A 314 -20.06 -3.68 3.16
C ALA A 314 -18.95 -4.64 2.69
N ILE A 315 -18.67 -5.73 3.42
CA ILE A 315 -17.63 -6.70 3.02
C ILE A 315 -18.00 -7.52 1.78
N ASP A 316 -19.23 -8.03 1.68
CA ASP A 316 -19.68 -8.80 0.51
C ASP A 316 -19.62 -7.91 -0.75
N ASP A 317 -20.01 -6.66 -0.59
CA ASP A 317 -20.08 -5.69 -1.68
C ASP A 317 -18.69 -5.21 -2.11
N ALA A 318 -17.81 -4.88 -1.15
CA ALA A 318 -16.40 -4.57 -1.42
C ALA A 318 -15.66 -5.73 -2.10
N GLU A 319 -15.97 -6.98 -1.72
CA GLU A 319 -15.44 -8.20 -2.34
C GLU A 319 -15.88 -8.34 -3.80
N GLY A 320 -17.19 -8.14 -4.08
CA GLY A 320 -17.71 -8.12 -5.44
C GLY A 320 -17.06 -7.00 -6.28
N PHE A 321 -16.93 -5.80 -5.72
CA PHE A 321 -16.30 -4.67 -6.39
C PHE A 321 -14.80 -4.85 -6.63
N ALA A 322 -14.09 -5.59 -5.77
CA ALA A 322 -12.69 -5.94 -5.99
C ALA A 322 -12.52 -6.82 -7.23
N ASN A 323 -13.42 -7.79 -7.43
CA ASN A 323 -13.43 -8.61 -8.64
C ASN A 323 -13.73 -7.74 -9.89
N VAL A 324 -14.70 -6.82 -9.78
CA VAL A 324 -15.02 -5.89 -10.88
C VAL A 324 -13.78 -5.08 -11.27
N LEU A 325 -13.06 -4.53 -10.30
CA LEU A 325 -11.85 -3.73 -10.57
C LEU A 325 -10.81 -4.54 -11.38
N VAL A 326 -10.60 -5.80 -11.04
CA VAL A 326 -9.66 -6.68 -11.75
C VAL A 326 -10.09 -6.90 -13.20
N GLU A 327 -11.38 -7.16 -13.46
CA GLU A 327 -11.90 -7.28 -14.82
C GLU A 327 -11.77 -5.98 -15.63
N LEU A 328 -12.04 -4.83 -14.99
CA LEU A 328 -11.84 -3.53 -15.63
C LEU A 328 -10.37 -3.28 -15.97
N PHE A 329 -9.42 -3.68 -15.12
CA PHE A 329 -8.00 -3.60 -15.46
C PHE A 329 -7.60 -4.56 -16.59
N LYS A 330 -8.21 -5.75 -16.70
CA LYS A 330 -8.00 -6.63 -17.86
C LYS A 330 -8.43 -5.94 -19.16
N ILE A 331 -9.60 -5.29 -19.16
CA ILE A 331 -10.07 -4.50 -20.31
C ILE A 331 -9.09 -3.36 -20.60
N SER A 332 -8.74 -2.57 -19.59
CA SER A 332 -7.84 -1.42 -19.74
C SER A 332 -6.47 -1.80 -20.31
N ARG A 333 -5.91 -2.95 -19.90
CA ARG A 333 -4.60 -3.44 -20.40
C ARG A 333 -4.66 -3.91 -21.85
N ALA A 334 -5.83 -4.32 -22.34
CA ALA A 334 -6.03 -4.73 -23.73
C ALA A 334 -6.15 -3.54 -24.69
N LEU A 335 -6.39 -2.33 -24.17
CA LEU A 335 -6.47 -1.12 -24.98
C LEU A 335 -5.07 -0.64 -25.40
N PRO A 336 -4.90 -0.12 -26.64
CA PRO A 336 -3.65 0.51 -27.03
C PRO A 336 -3.33 1.70 -26.12
N PRO A 337 -2.09 1.80 -25.59
CA PRO A 337 -1.72 2.92 -24.73
C PRO A 337 -1.71 4.22 -25.54
N ILE A 338 -2.31 5.27 -24.99
CA ILE A 338 -2.20 6.63 -25.51
C ILE A 338 -1.10 7.32 -24.72
N SER A 339 0.05 7.55 -25.34
CA SER A 339 1.13 8.33 -24.71
C SER A 339 0.82 9.82 -24.80
N GLY A 340 0.91 10.52 -23.68
CA GLY A 340 0.84 11.98 -23.67
C GLY A 340 2.08 12.60 -24.32
N SER A 341 1.89 13.67 -25.10
CA SER A 341 2.98 14.62 -25.36
C SER A 341 3.24 15.44 -24.08
N LYS A 342 4.41 16.09 -23.97
CA LYS A 342 4.60 17.14 -22.95
C LYS A 342 3.44 18.13 -23.09
N SER A 343 2.60 18.20 -22.06
CA SER A 343 1.46 19.11 -22.05
C SER A 343 1.93 20.50 -21.67
N ASP A 344 1.63 21.50 -22.50
CA ASP A 344 1.85 22.92 -22.20
C ASP A 344 0.73 23.50 -21.29
N PHE A 345 -0.22 22.69 -20.84
CA PHE A 345 -1.19 23.12 -19.82
C PHE A 345 -0.47 23.28 -18.47
N ARG A 346 -0.34 24.53 -18.04
CA ARG A 346 0.13 24.94 -16.71
C ARG A 346 -1.03 25.11 -15.74
#